data_AF-A0A0W8IBE1-F1
#
_entry.id   AF-A0A0W8IBE1-F1
#
_cell.length_a   1.000
_cell.length_b   1.000
_cell.length_c   1.000
_cell.angle_alpha   90.00
_cell.angle_beta   90.00
_cell.angle_gamma   90.00
#
_symmetry.space_group_name_H-M   'P 1'
#
loop_
_entity.id
_entity.type
_entity.pdbx_description
1 polymer ?
#
loop_
_entity_poly.entity_id
_entity_poly.type
_entity_poly.pdbx_seq_one_letter_code
_entity_poly.pdbx_strand_id
1 'polypeptide(L)'
;MNLTSPLQELADQNISGAAFLLAYGMTWMVCAVLWERATSRTAAVATLFQGVIAFPAAIGLSFLIGAFNQPSPVPAEITQLSILIGTSQLLGLPFLIYLAVTERYSLLPVAFASMVSMHFVLYSWLYQTPWYIAMAVLISVAAVIMMATASKAPERVGPARVCWVTGILLLLTAAAFLILHLLSM
;
A
#
# COMPACT_ATOMS: atom_id res chain seq x y z
N MET A 1 19.13 18.34 14.72
CA MET A 1 18.12 17.64 15.53
C MET A 1 18.31 16.15 15.30
N ASN A 2 18.53 15.35 16.36
CA ASN A 2 18.63 13.89 16.22
C ASN A 2 17.21 13.31 16.21
N LEU A 3 16.78 12.74 15.08
CA LEU A 3 15.43 12.21 14.88
C LEU A 3 15.33 10.69 15.04
N THR A 4 16.46 9.99 15.20
CA THR A 4 16.50 8.52 15.14
C THR A 4 15.68 7.88 16.26
N SER A 5 15.83 8.35 17.50
CA SER A 5 15.07 7.80 18.65
C SER A 5 13.57 8.07 18.54
N PRO A 6 13.09 9.31 18.26
CA PRO A 6 11.67 9.57 18.01
C PRO A 6 11.06 8.74 16.87
N LEU A 7 11.79 8.53 15.77
CA LEU A 7 11.32 7.74 14.64
C LEU A 7 11.26 6.24 14.97
N GLN A 8 12.19 5.74 15.79
CA GLN A 8 12.14 4.37 16.28
C GLN A 8 10.91 4.14 17.17
N GLU A 9 10.64 5.06 18.10
CA GLU A 9 9.47 4.99 18.96
C GLU A 9 8.16 5.08 18.17
N LEU A 10 8.13 5.92 17.12
CA LEU A 10 7.00 5.98 16.18
C LEU A 10 6.78 4.63 15.49
N ALA A 11 7.86 3.97 15.07
CA ALA A 11 7.81 2.65 14.46
C ALA A 11 7.27 1.59 15.43
N ASP A 12 7.72 1.61 16.68
CA ASP A 12 7.25 0.66 17.69
C ASP A 12 5.77 0.87 18.02
N GLN A 13 5.34 2.12 18.23
CA GLN A 13 3.94 2.47 18.51
C GLN A 13 2.97 2.08 17.38
N ASN A 14 3.42 2.13 16.13
CA ASN A 14 2.59 1.81 14.96
C ASN A 14 2.81 0.38 14.44
N ILE A 15 3.65 -0.42 15.10
CA ILE A 15 4.12 -1.73 14.61
C ILE A 15 4.59 -1.61 13.16
N SER A 16 5.40 -0.58 12.90
CA SER A 16 5.91 -0.20 11.58
C SER A 16 4.81 -0.10 10.51
N GLY A 17 3.61 0.37 10.87
CA GLY A 17 2.50 0.56 9.93
C GLY A 17 1.77 -0.72 9.53
N ALA A 18 1.90 -1.82 10.29
CA ALA A 18 1.26 -3.10 9.98
C ALA A 18 -0.26 -3.00 9.75
N ALA A 19 -0.96 -2.16 10.52
CA ALA A 19 -2.40 -1.90 10.35
C ALA A 19 -2.77 -1.41 8.94
N PHE A 20 -1.98 -0.49 8.38
CA PHE A 20 -2.17 0.03 7.02
C PHE A 20 -1.86 -1.03 5.98
N LEU A 21 -0.75 -1.77 6.14
CA LEU A 21 -0.37 -2.84 5.22
C LEU A 21 -1.43 -3.95 5.18
N LEU A 22 -2.01 -4.33 6.34
CA LEU A 22 -3.11 -5.29 6.40
C LEU A 22 -4.34 -4.78 5.65
N ALA A 23 -4.81 -3.58 5.98
CA ALA A 23 -6.03 -3.04 5.39
C ALA A 23 -5.92 -2.91 3.86
N TYR A 24 -4.83 -2.30 3.37
CA TYR A 24 -4.59 -2.16 1.93
C TYR A 24 -4.31 -3.50 1.27
N GLY A 25 -3.56 -4.39 1.93
CA GLY A 25 -3.32 -5.75 1.45
C GLY A 25 -4.63 -6.48 1.16
N MET A 26 -5.56 -6.48 2.13
CA MET A 26 -6.88 -7.11 1.98
C MET A 26 -7.72 -6.49 0.85
N THR A 27 -7.74 -5.16 0.72
CA THR A 27 -8.51 -4.53 -0.36
C THR A 27 -7.91 -4.79 -1.74
N TRP A 28 -6.59 -4.92 -1.86
CA TRP A 28 -5.95 -5.43 -3.08
C TRP A 28 -6.37 -6.88 -3.40
N MET A 29 -6.58 -7.74 -2.40
CA MET A 29 -7.09 -9.11 -2.62
C MET A 29 -8.53 -9.11 -3.14
N VAL A 30 -9.38 -8.24 -2.57
CA VAL A 30 -10.73 -8.04 -3.09
C VAL A 30 -10.69 -7.56 -4.54
N CYS A 31 -9.81 -6.60 -4.87
CA CYS A 31 -9.65 -6.12 -6.24
C CYS A 31 -9.19 -7.25 -7.18
N ALA A 32 -8.30 -8.13 -6.74
CA ALA A 32 -7.86 -9.29 -7.53
C ALA A 32 -9.03 -10.20 -7.91
N VAL A 33 -9.88 -10.54 -6.93
CA VAL A 33 -11.09 -11.34 -7.15
C VAL A 33 -12.08 -10.63 -8.08
N LEU A 34 -12.23 -9.31 -7.95
CA LEU A 34 -13.08 -8.52 -8.85
C LEU A 34 -12.55 -8.52 -10.28
N TRP A 35 -11.24 -8.47 -10.49
CA TRP A 35 -10.66 -8.59 -11.83
C TRP A 35 -10.91 -9.95 -12.45
N GLU A 36 -10.94 -11.02 -11.66
CA GLU A 36 -11.27 -12.37 -12.14
C GLU A 36 -12.76 -12.54 -12.49
N ARG A 37 -13.66 -11.89 -11.75
CA ARG A 37 -15.09 -12.21 -11.77
C ARG A 37 -15.97 -11.13 -12.39
N ALA A 38 -15.58 -9.86 -12.32
CA ALA A 38 -16.37 -8.74 -12.78
C ALA A 38 -15.92 -8.24 -14.17
N THR A 39 -16.62 -7.22 -14.68
CA THR A 39 -16.19 -6.50 -15.89
C THR A 39 -14.93 -5.67 -15.60
N SER A 40 -14.09 -5.45 -16.62
CA SER A 40 -12.87 -4.64 -16.48
C SER A 40 -13.17 -3.24 -15.93
N ARG A 41 -14.29 -2.63 -16.34
CA ARG A 41 -14.74 -1.33 -15.84
C ARG A 41 -15.04 -1.36 -14.34
N THR A 42 -15.85 -2.32 -13.88
CA THR A 42 -16.20 -2.46 -12.46
C THR A 42 -14.96 -2.71 -11.61
N ALA A 43 -14.09 -3.63 -12.04
CA ALA A 43 -12.86 -3.97 -11.32
C ALA A 43 -11.88 -2.78 -11.26
N ALA A 44 -11.75 -2.02 -12.35
CA ALA A 44 -10.92 -0.83 -12.39
C ALA A 44 -11.43 0.29 -11.49
N VAL A 45 -12.74 0.55 -11.47
CA VAL A 45 -13.35 1.53 -10.55
C VAL A 45 -13.15 1.10 -9.10
N ALA A 46 -13.38 -0.17 -8.78
CA ALA A 46 -13.11 -0.70 -7.43
C ALA A 46 -11.63 -0.55 -7.05
N THR A 47 -10.71 -0.83 -7.98
CA THR A 47 -9.27 -0.65 -7.75
C THR A 47 -8.91 0.80 -7.51
N LEU A 48 -9.49 1.75 -8.26
CA LEU A 48 -9.23 3.19 -8.09
C LEU A 48 -9.70 3.71 -6.73
N PHE A 49 -10.85 3.25 -6.26
CA PHE A 49 -11.49 3.73 -5.02
C PHE A 49 -11.27 2.83 -3.80
N GLN A 50 -10.44 1.79 -3.90
CA GLN A 50 -10.20 0.87 -2.77
C GLN A 50 -9.75 1.59 -1.48
N GLY A 51 -9.04 2.72 -1.63
CA GLY A 51 -8.53 3.52 -0.52
C GLY A 51 -9.64 4.09 0.37
N VAL A 52 -10.85 4.29 -0.17
CA VAL A 52 -12.03 4.76 0.58
C VAL A 52 -12.42 3.74 1.66
N ILE A 53 -12.16 2.45 1.44
CA ILE A 53 -12.40 1.39 2.41
C ILE A 53 -11.13 1.09 3.22
N ALA A 54 -9.98 0.99 2.55
CA ALA A 54 -8.73 0.63 3.19
C ALA A 54 -8.29 1.64 4.26
N PHE A 55 -8.45 2.94 4.00
CA PHE A 55 -8.00 3.97 4.93
C PHE A 55 -8.78 3.98 6.26
N PRO A 56 -10.13 4.03 6.28
CA PRO A 56 -10.87 3.89 7.53
C PRO A 56 -10.59 2.57 8.26
N ALA A 57 -10.46 1.46 7.52
CA ALA A 57 -10.11 0.17 8.10
C ALA A 57 -8.73 0.19 8.77
N ALA A 58 -7.73 0.82 8.13
CA ALA A 58 -6.40 1.00 8.70
C ALA A 58 -6.43 1.80 9.99
N ILE A 59 -7.17 2.91 10.03
CA ILE A 59 -7.36 3.72 11.25
C ILE A 59 -8.03 2.89 12.36
N GLY A 60 -9.05 2.11 12.02
CA GLY A 60 -9.70 1.20 12.97
C GLY A 60 -8.73 0.16 13.54
N LEU A 61 -7.89 -0.46 12.70
CA LEU A 61 -6.86 -1.39 13.13
C LEU A 61 -5.79 -0.71 13.99
N SER A 62 -5.35 0.50 13.62
CA SER A 62 -4.42 1.32 14.42
C SER A 62 -4.97 1.63 15.80
N PHE A 63 -6.28 1.90 15.90
CA PHE A 63 -6.95 2.07 17.19
C PHE A 63 -6.94 0.77 18.02
N LEU A 64 -7.21 -0.37 17.41
CA LEU A 64 -7.23 -1.67 18.09
C LEU A 64 -5.85 -2.09 18.63
N ILE A 65 -4.76 -1.73 17.96
CA ILE A 65 -3.39 -1.98 18.44
C ILE A 65 -2.91 -0.91 19.45
N GLY A 66 -3.76 0.06 19.79
CA GLY A 66 -3.45 1.09 20.78
C GLY A 66 -2.51 2.20 20.29
N ALA A 67 -2.32 2.35 18.97
CA ALA A 67 -1.42 3.36 18.41
C ALA A 67 -1.82 4.82 18.75
N PHE A 68 -3.09 5.06 19.13
CA PHE A 68 -3.58 6.37 19.56
C PHE A 68 -3.58 6.58 21.08
N ASN A 69 -3.21 5.56 21.87
CA ASN A 69 -3.23 5.66 23.33
C ASN A 69 -2.02 6.43 23.88
N GLN A 70 -1.01 6.69 23.05
CA GLN A 70 0.20 7.41 23.41
C GLN A 70 0.29 8.71 22.59
N PRO A 71 0.85 9.79 23.17
CA PRO A 71 1.14 10.98 22.39
C PRO A 71 2.17 10.65 21.30
N SER A 72 2.09 11.38 20.18
CA SER A 72 3.06 11.23 19.09
C SER A 72 4.48 11.50 19.61
N PRO A 73 5.44 10.59 19.39
CA PRO A 73 6.82 10.74 19.86
C PRO A 73 7.62 11.67 18.96
N VAL A 74 7.08 12.00 17.77
CA VAL A 74 7.70 12.89 16.80
C VAL A 74 7.13 14.30 16.85
N PRO A 75 7.93 15.34 16.52
CA PRO A 75 7.46 16.71 16.41
C PRO A 75 6.30 16.91 15.41
N ALA A 76 5.57 18.00 15.58
CA ALA A 76 4.45 18.36 14.71
C ALA A 76 4.87 18.50 13.23
N GLU A 77 6.09 18.97 12.98
CA GLU A 77 6.65 19.15 11.64
C GLU A 77 6.83 17.81 10.92
N ILE A 78 7.23 16.76 11.64
CA ILE A 78 7.37 15.39 11.09
C ILE A 78 5.99 14.80 10.79
N THR A 79 5.00 15.10 11.64
CA THR A 79 3.61 14.70 11.40
C THR A 79 3.06 15.38 10.14
N GLN A 80 3.27 16.69 9.99
CA GLN A 80 2.88 17.45 8.80
C GLN A 80 3.58 16.94 7.53
N LEU A 81 4.88 16.64 7.63
CA LEU A 81 5.64 16.05 6.53
C LEU A 81 5.08 14.68 6.14
N SER A 82 4.73 13.83 7.11
CA SER A 82 4.15 12.51 6.86
C SER A 82 2.79 12.61 6.16
N ILE A 83 1.96 13.56 6.58
CA ILE A 83 0.68 13.87 5.92
C ILE A 83 0.91 14.36 4.49
N LEU A 84 1.88 15.28 4.28
CA LEU A 84 2.20 15.79 2.95
C LEU A 84 2.70 14.68 2.03
N ILE A 85 3.59 13.82 2.51
CA ILE A 85 4.08 12.65 1.80
C ILE A 85 2.91 11.74 1.42
N GLY A 86 2.03 11.40 2.37
CA GLY A 86 0.87 10.55 2.12
C GLY A 86 -0.14 11.19 1.16
N THR A 87 -0.32 12.51 1.21
CA THR A 87 -1.24 13.24 0.33
C THR A 87 -0.66 13.42 -1.07
N SER A 88 0.67 13.46 -1.22
CA SER A 88 1.33 13.62 -2.51
C SER A 88 1.02 12.49 -3.50
N GLN A 89 0.64 11.31 -3.01
CA GLN A 89 0.18 10.21 -3.85
C GLN A 89 -1.06 10.55 -4.68
N LEU A 90 -1.87 11.52 -4.20
CA LEU A 90 -3.05 12.00 -4.92
C LEU A 90 -2.68 12.69 -6.23
N LEU A 91 -1.43 13.15 -6.39
CA LEU A 91 -0.92 13.68 -7.67
C LEU A 91 -0.86 12.59 -8.76
N GLY A 92 -0.88 11.31 -8.38
CA GLY A 92 -1.03 10.19 -9.31
C GLY A 92 -2.47 9.96 -9.80
N LEU A 93 -3.48 10.48 -9.09
CA LEU A 93 -4.88 10.25 -9.44
C LEU A 93 -5.28 10.76 -10.83
N PRO A 94 -4.87 11.97 -11.28
CA PRO A 94 -5.18 12.42 -12.63
C PRO A 94 -4.76 11.42 -13.72
N PHE A 95 -3.61 10.78 -13.55
CA PHE A 95 -3.14 9.75 -14.49
C PHE A 95 -4.00 8.48 -14.43
N LEU A 96 -4.38 8.01 -13.23
CA LEU A 96 -5.29 6.86 -13.11
C LEU A 96 -6.68 7.14 -13.66
N ILE A 97 -7.21 8.35 -13.42
CA ILE A 97 -8.48 8.82 -13.97
C ILE A 97 -8.41 8.87 -15.50
N TYR A 98 -7.30 9.38 -16.06
CA TYR A 98 -7.07 9.36 -17.50
C TYR A 98 -7.13 7.94 -18.07
N LEU A 99 -6.48 6.95 -17.43
CA LEU A 99 -6.56 5.55 -17.86
C LEU A 99 -7.99 5.00 -17.80
N ALA A 100 -8.75 5.33 -16.75
CA ALA A 100 -10.13 4.89 -16.60
C ALA A 100 -11.07 5.52 -17.65
N VAL A 101 -10.95 6.83 -17.91
CA VAL A 101 -11.79 7.57 -18.88
C VAL A 101 -11.47 7.17 -20.32
N THR A 102 -10.21 6.84 -20.61
CA THR A 102 -9.79 6.32 -21.93
C THR A 102 -9.97 4.81 -22.08
N GLU A 103 -10.68 4.18 -21.15
CA GLU A 103 -11.00 2.74 -21.15
C GLU A 103 -9.78 1.81 -21.14
N ARG A 104 -8.60 2.31 -20.74
CA ARG A 104 -7.37 1.54 -20.56
C ARG A 104 -7.32 0.87 -19.19
N TYR A 105 -8.42 0.20 -18.83
CA TYR A 105 -8.65 -0.35 -17.49
C TYR A 105 -7.55 -1.31 -17.03
N SER A 106 -7.06 -2.16 -17.94
CA SER A 106 -6.04 -3.17 -17.64
C SER A 106 -4.68 -2.58 -17.22
N LEU A 107 -4.39 -1.32 -17.56
CA LEU A 107 -3.17 -0.65 -17.12
C LEU A 107 -3.29 -0.06 -15.71
N LEU A 108 -4.52 0.06 -15.18
CA LEU A 108 -4.77 0.76 -13.92
C LEU A 108 -4.06 0.08 -12.73
N PRO A 109 -4.16 -1.24 -12.50
CA PRO A 109 -3.50 -1.86 -11.36
C PRO A 109 -1.98 -1.74 -11.37
N VAL A 110 -1.33 -1.90 -12.53
CA VAL A 110 0.14 -1.79 -12.63
C VAL A 110 0.60 -0.35 -12.43
N ALA A 111 -0.11 0.63 -12.99
CA ALA A 111 0.17 2.04 -12.76
C ALA A 111 0.00 2.40 -11.28
N PHE A 112 -1.12 1.98 -10.68
CA PHE A 112 -1.42 2.30 -9.29
C PHE A 112 -0.44 1.63 -8.33
N ALA A 113 -0.17 0.33 -8.50
CA ALA A 113 0.81 -0.41 -7.69
C ALA A 113 2.21 0.22 -7.78
N SER A 114 2.64 0.64 -8.98
CA SER A 114 3.93 1.31 -9.18
C SER A 114 4.00 2.68 -8.50
N MET A 115 2.90 3.45 -8.51
CA MET A 115 2.84 4.73 -7.79
C MET A 115 2.87 4.54 -6.28
N VAL A 116 2.11 3.56 -5.76
CA VAL A 116 2.12 3.22 -4.33
C VAL A 116 3.49 2.73 -3.90
N SER A 117 4.18 1.91 -4.71
CA SER A 117 5.51 1.40 -4.35
C SER A 117 6.55 2.50 -4.16
N MET A 118 6.49 3.59 -4.92
CA MET A 118 7.39 4.73 -4.72
C MET A 118 7.21 5.36 -3.33
N HIS A 119 6.00 5.38 -2.79
CA HIS A 119 5.73 5.95 -1.47
C HIS A 119 6.32 5.09 -0.34
N PHE A 120 6.39 3.77 -0.51
CA PHE A 120 7.01 2.89 0.48
C PHE A 120 8.47 3.21 0.75
N VAL A 121 9.21 3.77 -0.21
CA VAL A 121 10.60 4.20 0.03
C VAL A 121 10.65 5.22 1.17
N LEU A 122 9.72 6.16 1.24
CA LEU A 122 9.67 7.16 2.32
C LEU A 122 9.28 6.53 3.66
N TYR A 123 8.47 5.46 3.66
CA TYR A 123 8.14 4.72 4.87
C TYR A 123 9.33 3.92 5.43
N SER A 124 10.31 3.54 4.61
CA SER A 124 11.57 2.97 5.12
C SER A 124 12.33 3.93 6.02
N TRP A 125 12.28 5.23 5.70
CA TRP A 125 12.84 6.28 6.54
C TRP A 125 11.94 6.56 7.75
N LEU A 126 10.62 6.69 7.55
CA LEU A 126 9.71 7.00 8.66
C LEU A 126 9.72 5.92 9.75
N TYR A 127 9.77 4.65 9.37
CA TYR A 127 9.75 3.51 10.29
C TYR A 127 11.14 2.86 10.50
N GLN A 128 12.21 3.52 10.05
CA GLN A 128 13.61 3.07 10.26
C GLN A 128 13.85 1.59 9.87
N THR A 129 13.24 1.14 8.77
CA THR A 129 13.23 -0.28 8.41
C THR A 129 13.41 -0.52 6.90
N PRO A 130 14.39 -1.35 6.46
CA PRO A 130 14.66 -1.57 5.04
C PRO A 130 13.60 -2.42 4.34
N TRP A 131 12.72 -3.08 5.10
CA TRP A 131 11.64 -3.93 4.59
C TRP A 131 10.74 -3.21 3.59
N TYR A 132 10.47 -1.92 3.81
CA TYR A 132 9.69 -1.11 2.90
C TYR A 132 10.35 -0.89 1.53
N ILE A 133 11.68 -0.77 1.48
CA ILE A 133 12.42 -0.68 0.20
C ILE A 133 12.33 -2.02 -0.54
N ALA A 134 12.58 -3.13 0.15
CA ALA A 134 12.49 -4.46 -0.43
C ALA A 134 11.08 -4.72 -0.99
N MET A 135 10.04 -4.42 -0.21
CA MET A 135 8.65 -4.52 -0.64
C MET A 135 8.34 -3.61 -1.84
N ALA A 136 8.80 -2.36 -1.85
CA ALA A 136 8.62 -1.44 -2.96
C ALA A 136 9.18 -1.99 -4.28
N VAL A 137 10.42 -2.48 -4.25
CA VAL A 137 11.10 -3.08 -5.41
C VAL A 137 10.33 -4.31 -5.87
N LEU A 138 9.95 -5.20 -4.96
CA LEU A 138 9.20 -6.41 -5.29
C LEU A 138 7.85 -6.09 -5.92
N ILE A 139 7.07 -5.16 -5.36
CA ILE A 139 5.77 -4.76 -5.92
C ILE A 139 5.95 -4.18 -7.33
N SER A 140 6.89 -3.24 -7.51
CA SER A 140 7.11 -2.58 -8.80
C SER A 140 7.54 -3.57 -9.88
N VAL A 141 8.56 -4.39 -9.61
CA VAL A 141 9.10 -5.37 -10.56
C VAL A 141 8.07 -6.47 -10.83
N ALA A 142 7.44 -7.02 -9.79
CA ALA A 142 6.45 -8.08 -9.97
C ALA A 142 5.22 -7.60 -10.75
N ALA A 143 4.74 -6.38 -10.52
CA ALA A 143 3.60 -5.84 -11.26
C ALA A 143 3.89 -5.78 -12.78
N VAL A 144 5.09 -5.30 -13.15
CA VAL A 144 5.51 -5.27 -14.57
C VAL A 144 5.63 -6.68 -15.15
N ILE A 145 6.25 -7.62 -14.43
CA ILE A 145 6.40 -9.02 -14.88
C ILE A 145 5.02 -9.68 -15.06
N MET A 146 4.08 -9.46 -14.13
CA MET A 146 2.73 -10.02 -14.22
C MET A 146 1.99 -9.51 -15.46
N MET A 147 2.14 -8.23 -15.81
CA MET A 147 1.57 -7.68 -17.04
C MET A 147 2.26 -8.23 -18.29
N ALA A 148 3.59 -8.25 -18.31
CA ALA A 148 4.37 -8.72 -19.46
C ALA A 148 4.08 -10.19 -19.80
N THR A 149 4.02 -11.05 -18.78
CA THR A 149 3.74 -12.49 -18.93
C THR A 149 2.27 -12.79 -19.25
N ALA A 150 1.36 -11.85 -18.98
CA ALA A 150 -0.05 -11.96 -19.34
C ALA A 150 -0.40 -11.33 -20.71
N SER A 151 0.58 -10.86 -21.47
CA SER A 151 0.37 -10.16 -22.76
C SER A 151 -0.45 -10.96 -23.80
N LYS A 152 -0.43 -12.30 -23.73
CA LYS A 152 -1.22 -13.20 -24.60
C LYS A 152 -2.45 -13.79 -23.91
N ALA A 153 -2.66 -13.49 -22.63
CA ALA A 153 -3.79 -13.99 -21.86
C ALA A 153 -5.02 -13.06 -22.04
N PRO A 154 -6.21 -13.49 -21.60
CA PRO A 154 -7.36 -12.59 -21.52
C PRO A 154 -7.02 -11.31 -20.75
N GLU A 155 -7.53 -10.17 -21.20
CA GLU A 155 -7.15 -8.83 -20.72
C GLU A 155 -7.16 -8.69 -19.19
N ARG A 156 -8.06 -9.40 -18.50
CA ARG A 156 -8.25 -9.33 -17.05
C ARG A 156 -7.18 -10.08 -16.24
N VAL A 157 -6.43 -11.00 -16.85
CA VAL A 157 -5.49 -11.89 -16.14
C VAL A 157 -4.28 -11.13 -15.59
N GLY A 158 -3.66 -10.26 -16.38
CA GLY A 158 -2.54 -9.41 -15.93
C GLY A 158 -2.94 -8.54 -14.73
N PRO A 159 -3.98 -7.71 -14.85
CA PRO A 159 -4.56 -6.90 -13.76
C PRO A 159 -4.83 -7.70 -12.48
N ALA A 160 -5.49 -8.86 -12.59
CA ALA A 160 -5.77 -9.72 -11.44
C ALA A 160 -4.48 -10.17 -10.74
N ARG A 161 -3.48 -10.61 -11.51
CA ARG A 161 -2.17 -11.04 -10.97
C ARG A 161 -1.42 -9.90 -10.31
N VAL A 162 -1.49 -8.68 -10.86
CA VAL A 162 -0.91 -7.48 -10.22
C VAL A 162 -1.56 -7.22 -8.88
N CYS A 163 -2.88 -7.29 -8.80
CA CYS A 163 -3.61 -7.13 -7.53
C CYS A 163 -3.24 -8.24 -6.53
N TRP A 164 -3.16 -9.50 -6.99
CA TRP A 164 -2.73 -10.63 -6.17
C TRP A 164 -1.33 -10.43 -5.59
N VAL A 165 -0.34 -10.15 -6.44
CA VAL A 165 1.04 -10.03 -5.95
C VAL A 165 1.20 -8.82 -5.04
N THR A 166 0.55 -7.70 -5.34
CA THR A 166 0.59 -6.49 -4.51
C THR A 166 -0.02 -6.75 -3.14
N GLY A 167 -1.24 -7.29 -3.09
CA GLY A 167 -1.90 -7.55 -1.80
C GLY A 167 -1.16 -8.61 -0.97
N ILE A 168 -0.67 -9.69 -1.58
CA ILE A 168 0.12 -10.71 -0.89
C ILE A 168 1.39 -10.10 -0.29
N LEU A 169 2.15 -9.29 -1.04
CA LEU A 169 3.38 -8.68 -0.54
C LEU A 169 3.11 -7.72 0.64
N LEU A 170 2.02 -6.95 0.58
CA LEU A 170 1.60 -6.09 1.69
C LEU A 170 1.24 -6.93 2.94
N LEU A 171 0.45 -7.98 2.77
CA LEU A 171 0.03 -8.87 3.86
C LEU A 171 1.22 -9.62 4.48
N LEU A 172 2.14 -10.13 3.66
CA LEU A 172 3.35 -10.81 4.14
C LEU A 172 4.26 -9.86 4.92
N THR A 173 4.42 -8.63 4.45
CA THR A 173 5.21 -7.61 5.15
C THR A 173 4.56 -7.22 6.47
N ALA A 174 3.23 -7.05 6.50
CA ALA A 174 2.49 -6.80 7.72
C ALA A 174 2.63 -7.95 8.73
N ALA A 175 2.50 -9.20 8.27
CA ALA A 175 2.69 -10.38 9.10
C ALA A 175 4.12 -10.45 9.65
N ALA A 176 5.13 -10.13 8.85
CA ALA A 176 6.52 -10.05 9.32
C ALA A 176 6.69 -9.01 10.43
N PHE A 177 6.12 -7.80 10.28
CA PHE A 177 6.18 -6.78 11.34
C PHE A 177 5.46 -7.20 12.62
N LEU A 178 4.30 -7.84 12.52
CA LEU A 178 3.59 -8.38 13.68
C LEU A 178 4.41 -9.46 14.39
N ILE A 179 5.01 -10.39 13.65
CA ILE A 179 5.86 -11.45 14.22
C ILE A 179 7.08 -10.83 14.91
N LEU A 180 7.78 -9.90 14.24
CA LEU A 180 8.95 -9.23 14.82
C LEU A 180 8.59 -8.47 16.10
N HIS A 181 7.45 -7.78 16.12
CA HIS A 181 6.95 -7.08 17.30
C HIS A 181 6.67 -8.03 18.46
N LEU A 182 5.98 -9.15 18.20
CA LEU A 182 5.70 -10.18 19.21
C LEU A 182 6.97 -10.84 19.76
N LEU A 183 8.05 -10.93 18.96
CA LEU A 183 9.34 -11.47 19.38
C LEU A 183 10.19 -10.46 20.18
N SER A 184 9.89 -9.16 20.05
CA SER A 184 10.58 -8.08 20.76
C SER A 184 9.93 -7.65 22.08
N MET A 185 8.70 -8.15 22.35
CA MET A 185 7.99 -8.00 23.62
C MET A 185 8.46 -9.03 24.64
#